data_AF-A0A2V9HKN3-F1
#
_entry.id   AF-A0A2V9HKN3-F1
#
_cell.length_a   1.000
_cell.length_b   1.000
_cell.length_c   1.000
_cell.angle_alpha   90.00
_cell.angle_beta   90.00
_cell.angle_gamma   90.00
#
_symmetry.space_group_name_H-M   'P 1'
#
loop_
_entity.id
_entity.type
_entity.pdbx_description
1 polymer ?
#
loop_
_entity_poly.entity_id
_entity_poly.type
_entity_poly.pdbx_seq_one_letter_code
_entity_poly.pdbx_strand_id
1 'polypeptide(L)'
;MWLFAIGRDGKQRWMVRPSNVLRGSPVVDDAGVIYFCDSDFVKAILPDSQSHWYLRSDCNSGPALAADGTLYLGTNGPEERQGPRKSFLTGFTPDGHLKWKIEIHGMVRDAPAIASDGTIFFTTDKGYAYAISDAGSPPMDSPWPRFQHDAQNSGRIQVYR
;
A
#
# COMPACT_ATOMS: atom_id res chain seq x y z
N MET A 1 -9.14 -12.00 -15.29
CA MET A 1 -8.98 -10.54 -15.21
C MET A 1 -7.77 -10.15 -16.07
N TRP A 2 -7.69 -8.90 -16.53
CA TRP A 2 -6.64 -8.41 -17.43
C TRP A 2 -6.21 -7.01 -17.00
N LEU A 3 -4.94 -6.67 -17.23
CA LEU A 3 -4.43 -5.30 -17.14
C LEU A 3 -4.26 -4.75 -18.56
N PHE A 4 -4.80 -3.57 -18.82
CA PHE A 4 -4.72 -2.91 -20.13
C PHE A 4 -4.02 -1.57 -20.02
N ALA A 5 -3.22 -1.22 -21.03
CA ALA A 5 -2.96 0.18 -21.34
C ALA A 5 -3.80 0.62 -22.53
N ILE A 6 -4.48 1.73 -22.35
CA ILE A 6 -5.28 2.38 -23.36
C ILE A 6 -4.66 3.76 -23.65
N GLY A 7 -4.49 4.11 -24.92
CA GLY A 7 -4.05 5.42 -25.34
C GLY A 7 -5.11 6.49 -25.05
N ARG A 8 -4.72 7.77 -25.08
CA ARG A 8 -5.67 8.90 -24.96
C ARG A 8 -6.72 8.91 -26.07
N ASP A 9 -6.44 8.24 -27.18
CA ASP A 9 -7.34 8.00 -28.31
C ASP A 9 -8.32 6.83 -28.09
N GLY A 10 -8.28 6.19 -26.92
CA GLY A 10 -9.13 5.06 -26.56
C GLY A 10 -8.67 3.71 -27.12
N LYS A 11 -7.53 3.66 -27.84
CA LYS A 11 -7.03 2.40 -28.44
C LYS A 11 -6.18 1.62 -27.46
N GLN A 12 -6.36 0.31 -27.42
CA GLN A 12 -5.49 -0.57 -26.65
C GLN A 12 -4.06 -0.52 -27.20
N ARG A 13 -3.09 -0.24 -26.32
CA ARG A 13 -1.67 -0.30 -26.62
C ARG A 13 -1.11 -1.69 -26.35
N TRP A 14 -1.45 -2.25 -25.18
CA TRP A 14 -1.06 -3.59 -24.79
C TRP A 14 -2.04 -4.15 -23.75
N MET A 15 -1.96 -5.47 -23.54
CA MET A 15 -2.64 -6.15 -22.45
C MET A 15 -1.71 -7.16 -21.79
N VAL A 16 -1.81 -7.32 -20.48
CA VAL A 16 -1.12 -8.36 -19.71
C VAL A 16 -2.15 -9.18 -18.96
N ARG A 17 -1.97 -10.51 -18.97
CA ARG A 17 -2.76 -11.42 -18.13
C ARG A 17 -2.04 -11.60 -16.79
N PRO A 18 -2.59 -11.10 -15.67
CA PRO A 18 -2.07 -11.37 -14.35
C PRO A 18 -2.19 -12.86 -14.02
N SER A 19 -1.38 -13.34 -13.08
CA SER A 19 -1.44 -14.74 -12.66
C SER A 19 -2.72 -15.03 -11.87
N ASN A 20 -3.23 -14.03 -11.15
CA ASN A 20 -4.43 -14.14 -10.32
C ASN A 20 -5.11 -12.75 -10.19
N VAL A 21 -5.92 -12.51 -9.16
CA VAL A 21 -6.74 -11.31 -9.01
C VAL A 21 -5.86 -10.10 -8.71
N LEU A 22 -5.84 -9.12 -9.61
CA LEU A 22 -5.32 -7.77 -9.37
C LEU A 22 -5.98 -7.14 -8.15
N ARG A 23 -5.14 -6.65 -7.24
CA ARG A 23 -5.55 -5.87 -6.07
C ARG A 23 -5.22 -4.41 -6.31
N GLY A 24 -6.24 -3.55 -6.12
CA GLY A 24 -6.14 -2.12 -6.32
C GLY A 24 -5.72 -1.72 -7.75
N SER A 25 -5.37 -0.45 -7.91
CA SER A 25 -4.85 0.11 -9.16
C SER A 25 -3.33 -0.07 -9.25
N PRO A 26 -2.78 -0.34 -10.44
CA PRO A 26 -1.33 -0.32 -10.64
C PRO A 26 -0.77 1.10 -10.45
N VAL A 27 0.53 1.20 -10.18
CA VAL A 27 1.29 2.47 -10.18
C VAL A 27 2.38 2.42 -11.23
N VAL A 28 2.85 3.58 -11.67
CA VAL A 28 3.90 3.73 -12.69
C VAL A 28 4.95 4.71 -12.19
N ASP A 29 6.23 4.38 -12.40
CA ASP A 29 7.34 5.29 -12.09
C ASP A 29 7.69 6.21 -13.28
N ASP A 30 8.68 7.10 -13.07
CA ASP A 30 9.16 8.04 -14.09
C ASP A 30 9.85 7.37 -15.28
N ALA A 31 10.33 6.13 -15.11
CA ALA A 31 10.88 5.30 -16.18
C ALA A 31 9.79 4.55 -16.98
N GLY A 32 8.55 4.61 -16.52
CA GLY A 32 7.41 3.91 -17.12
C GLY A 32 7.27 2.45 -16.67
N VAL A 33 8.03 2.01 -15.66
CA VAL A 33 7.87 0.68 -15.05
C VAL A 33 6.55 0.67 -14.29
N ILE A 34 5.75 -0.37 -14.53
CA ILE A 34 4.41 -0.50 -13.97
C ILE A 34 4.44 -1.56 -12.88
N TYR A 35 4.02 -1.17 -11.68
CA TYR A 35 3.97 -2.03 -10.51
C TYR A 35 2.55 -2.38 -10.17
N PHE A 36 2.30 -3.66 -9.87
CA PHE A 36 0.98 -4.13 -9.45
C PHE A 36 1.06 -5.38 -8.59
N CYS A 37 0.00 -5.61 -7.83
CA CYS A 37 -0.22 -6.82 -7.06
C CYS A 37 -1.28 -7.69 -7.75
N ASP A 38 -1.02 -8.99 -7.90
CA ASP A 38 -1.99 -9.96 -8.44
C ASP A 38 -2.45 -11.03 -7.43
N SER A 39 -2.48 -10.69 -6.14
CA SER A 39 -2.77 -11.58 -4.98
C SER A 39 -1.68 -12.59 -4.64
N ASP A 40 -0.97 -13.14 -5.63
CA ASP A 40 0.12 -14.10 -5.39
C ASP A 40 1.52 -13.46 -5.51
N PHE A 41 1.62 -12.43 -6.34
CA PHE A 41 2.87 -11.76 -6.65
C PHE A 41 2.74 -10.24 -6.63
N VAL A 42 3.82 -9.60 -6.21
CA VAL A 42 4.13 -8.22 -6.55
C VAL A 42 4.94 -8.26 -7.85
N LYS A 43 4.54 -7.48 -8.84
CA LYS A 43 5.12 -7.51 -10.18
C LYS A 43 5.53 -6.12 -10.62
N ALA A 44 6.63 -6.06 -11.35
CA ALA A 44 7.04 -4.92 -12.14
C ALA A 44 7.14 -5.35 -13.61
N ILE A 45 6.50 -4.60 -14.49
CA ILE A 45 6.59 -4.80 -15.94
C ILE A 45 7.11 -3.53 -16.61
N LEU A 46 7.89 -3.70 -17.67
CA LEU A 46 8.39 -2.62 -18.50
C LEU A 46 7.26 -2.04 -19.38
N PRO A 47 7.43 -0.82 -19.93
CA PRO A 47 6.44 -0.18 -20.80
C PRO A 47 6.02 -1.03 -22.02
N ASP A 48 6.92 -1.90 -22.48
CA ASP A 48 6.71 -2.84 -23.58
C ASP A 48 6.07 -4.17 -23.14
N SER A 49 5.57 -4.23 -21.90
CA SER A 49 4.96 -5.39 -21.25
C SER A 49 5.88 -6.56 -20.95
N GLN A 50 7.21 -6.41 -21.13
CA GLN A 50 8.15 -7.42 -20.67
C GLN A 50 8.20 -7.44 -19.13
N SER A 51 8.41 -8.62 -18.55
CA SER A 51 8.60 -8.74 -17.10
C SER A 51 9.91 -8.07 -16.71
N HIS A 52 9.86 -7.11 -15.79
CA HIS A 52 11.05 -6.56 -15.15
C HIS A 52 11.47 -7.48 -13.99
N TRP A 53 10.55 -7.71 -13.06
CA TRP A 53 10.69 -8.69 -11.98
C TRP A 53 9.33 -9.09 -11.42
N TYR A 54 9.30 -10.20 -10.68
CA TYR A 54 8.18 -10.60 -9.84
C TYR A 54 8.66 -11.24 -8.55
N LEU A 55 7.98 -10.95 -7.46
CA LEU A 55 8.26 -11.52 -6.15
C LEU A 55 6.99 -12.16 -5.60
N ARG A 56 7.10 -13.42 -5.15
CA ARG A 56 5.99 -14.10 -4.47
C ARG A 56 5.72 -13.40 -3.14
N SER A 57 4.53 -12.84 -3.00
CA SER A 57 4.05 -12.22 -1.79
C SER A 57 2.53 -12.19 -1.83
N ASP A 58 1.87 -12.65 -0.77
CA ASP A 58 0.43 -12.56 -0.67
C ASP A 58 0.05 -11.10 -0.42
N CYS A 59 -0.15 -10.36 -1.49
CA CYS A 59 -0.43 -8.94 -1.46
C CYS A 59 -1.94 -8.70 -1.60
N ASN A 60 -2.49 -7.78 -0.82
CA ASN A 60 -3.94 -7.64 -0.62
C ASN A 60 -4.48 -6.26 -0.97
N SER A 61 -3.59 -5.32 -1.27
CA SER A 61 -3.90 -3.94 -1.61
C SER A 61 -3.30 -3.54 -2.95
N GLY A 62 -3.73 -2.38 -3.46
CA GLY A 62 -2.97 -1.69 -4.49
C GLY A 62 -1.60 -1.24 -3.95
N PRO A 63 -0.59 -1.11 -4.82
CA PRO A 63 0.67 -0.46 -4.50
C PRO A 63 0.55 1.05 -4.30
N ALA A 64 1.46 1.60 -3.50
CA ALA A 64 1.80 3.01 -3.45
C ALA A 64 3.30 3.17 -3.76
N LEU A 65 3.66 4.15 -4.59
CA LEU A 65 5.05 4.38 -5.01
C LEU A 65 5.58 5.67 -4.36
N ALA A 66 6.67 5.55 -3.61
CA ALA A 66 7.37 6.68 -3.02
C ALA A 66 8.29 7.37 -4.04
N ALA A 67 8.69 8.62 -3.75
CA ALA A 67 9.60 9.39 -4.60
C ALA A 67 11.00 8.76 -4.73
N ASP A 68 11.43 7.95 -3.75
CA ASP A 68 12.67 7.18 -3.80
C ASP A 68 12.53 5.84 -4.57
N GLY A 69 11.35 5.60 -5.18
CA GLY A 69 11.01 4.38 -5.90
C GLY A 69 10.60 3.20 -5.00
N THR A 70 10.52 3.38 -3.68
CA THR A 70 10.04 2.33 -2.78
C THR A 70 8.56 2.07 -3.01
N LEU A 71 8.20 0.79 -3.14
CA LEU A 71 6.83 0.33 -3.31
C LEU A 71 6.24 -0.12 -1.96
N TYR A 72 5.12 0.45 -1.54
CA TYR A 72 4.40 0.07 -0.32
C TYR A 72 3.07 -0.60 -0.60
N LEU A 73 2.81 -1.71 0.07
CA LEU A 73 1.56 -2.45 -0.05
C LEU A 73 1.32 -3.38 1.13
N GLY A 74 0.05 -3.68 1.37
CA GLY A 74 -0.39 -4.66 2.35
C GLY A 74 -0.05 -6.06 1.90
N THR A 75 0.64 -6.82 2.75
CA THR A 75 0.92 -8.24 2.54
C THR A 75 0.45 -9.08 3.71
N ASN A 76 0.23 -10.36 3.48
CA ASN A 76 -0.04 -11.34 4.52
C ASN A 76 1.13 -12.30 4.69
N GLY A 77 1.30 -12.81 5.91
CA GLY A 77 2.21 -13.90 6.22
C GLY A 77 1.74 -15.22 5.60
N PRO A 78 2.50 -16.32 5.75
CA PRO A 78 1.97 -17.64 5.43
C PRO A 78 0.70 -17.93 6.24
N GLU A 79 -0.15 -18.84 5.74
CA GLU A 79 -1.22 -19.38 6.58
C GLU A 79 -0.61 -20.08 7.80
N GLU A 80 -1.08 -19.69 8.98
CA GLU A 80 -0.66 -20.28 10.23
C GLU A 80 -1.53 -21.51 10.53
N ARG A 81 -0.93 -22.59 11.04
CA ARG A 81 -1.69 -23.81 11.43
C ARG A 81 -2.65 -23.55 12.57
N GLN A 82 -2.32 -22.60 13.43
CA GLN A 82 -3.11 -22.19 14.59
C GLN A 82 -2.99 -20.68 14.76
N GLY A 83 -4.13 -20.00 14.88
CA GLY A 83 -4.20 -18.55 15.06
C GLY A 83 -4.51 -17.76 13.78
N PRO A 84 -4.76 -16.46 13.92
CA PRO A 84 -5.06 -15.62 12.78
C PRO A 84 -3.82 -15.43 11.91
N ARG A 85 -4.03 -15.42 10.60
CA ARG A 85 -3.00 -15.07 9.63
C ARG A 85 -2.48 -13.66 9.92
N LYS A 86 -1.15 -13.50 9.98
CA LYS A 86 -0.51 -12.20 10.21
C LYS A 86 -0.64 -11.31 8.98
N SER A 87 -0.86 -10.02 9.21
CA SER A 87 -0.93 -9.00 8.17
C SER A 87 0.17 -7.97 8.39
N PHE A 88 0.62 -7.37 7.29
CA PHE A 88 1.78 -6.51 7.27
C PHE A 88 1.61 -5.34 6.31
N LEU A 89 2.24 -4.20 6.61
CA LEU A 89 2.66 -3.26 5.58
C LEU A 89 4.09 -3.62 5.17
N THR A 90 4.34 -3.70 3.88
CA THR A 90 5.66 -4.12 3.34
C THR A 90 6.16 -3.11 2.32
N GLY A 91 7.44 -2.76 2.43
CA GLY A 91 8.17 -1.93 1.49
C GLY A 91 9.11 -2.76 0.61
N PHE A 92 9.08 -2.54 -0.70
CA PHE A 92 9.98 -3.17 -1.66
C PHE A 92 10.81 -2.12 -2.39
N THR A 93 12.07 -2.43 -2.69
CA THR A 93 12.93 -1.57 -3.51
C THR A 93 12.46 -1.59 -4.97
N PRO A 94 12.88 -0.61 -5.81
CA PRO A 94 12.59 -0.61 -7.25
C PRO A 94 12.98 -1.90 -7.98
N ASP A 95 14.01 -2.59 -7.47
CA ASP A 95 14.54 -3.85 -8.00
C ASP A 95 13.84 -5.10 -7.44
N GLY A 96 12.78 -4.92 -6.64
CA GLY A 96 11.95 -6.02 -6.13
C GLY A 96 12.49 -6.69 -4.86
N HIS A 97 13.46 -6.10 -4.16
CA HIS A 97 13.95 -6.60 -2.89
C HIS A 97 13.09 -6.11 -1.72
N LEU A 98 12.95 -6.93 -0.68
CA LEU A 98 12.31 -6.49 0.56
C LEU A 98 13.17 -5.41 1.22
N LYS A 99 12.64 -4.19 1.38
CA LYS A 99 13.29 -3.08 2.09
C LYS A 99 13.01 -3.14 3.59
N TRP A 100 11.74 -3.29 3.95
CA TRP A 100 11.30 -3.50 5.32
C TRP A 100 9.87 -4.07 5.37
N LYS A 101 9.48 -4.56 6.55
CA LYS A 101 8.15 -5.12 6.81
C LYS A 101 7.76 -4.87 8.26
N ILE A 102 6.53 -4.43 8.50
CA ILE A 102 5.99 -4.26 9.84
C ILE A 102 4.69 -5.05 10.01
N GLU A 103 4.51 -5.68 11.17
CA GLU A 103 3.27 -6.38 11.51
C GLU A 103 2.19 -5.38 11.92
N ILE A 104 0.97 -5.58 11.42
CA ILE A 104 -0.19 -4.71 11.65
C ILE A 104 -1.41 -5.54 12.01
N HIS A 105 -2.41 -4.89 12.61
CA HIS A 105 -3.67 -5.53 12.95
C HIS A 105 -4.68 -5.38 11.82
N GLY A 106 -4.93 -6.49 11.10
CA GLY A 106 -5.87 -6.55 9.99
C GLY A 106 -5.21 -6.34 8.63
N MET A 107 -5.92 -6.70 7.57
CA MET A 107 -5.40 -6.61 6.21
C MET A 107 -5.56 -5.18 5.68
N VAL A 108 -4.54 -4.67 4.99
CA VAL A 108 -4.69 -3.48 4.16
C VAL A 108 -5.44 -3.88 2.89
N ARG A 109 -6.55 -3.21 2.59
CA ARG A 109 -7.38 -3.47 1.40
C ARG A 109 -7.19 -2.41 0.31
N ASP A 110 -6.91 -1.19 0.72
CA ASP A 110 -6.74 -0.04 -0.16
C ASP A 110 -5.26 0.30 -0.35
N ALA A 111 -4.95 1.01 -1.44
CA ALA A 111 -3.59 1.50 -1.65
C ALA A 111 -3.18 2.45 -0.50
N PRO A 112 -1.98 2.28 0.10
CA PRO A 112 -1.47 3.26 1.05
C PRO A 112 -1.36 4.66 0.43
N ALA A 113 -1.48 5.70 1.25
CA ALA A 113 -1.18 7.08 0.86
C ALA A 113 0.18 7.49 1.41
N ILE A 114 0.95 8.26 0.65
CA ILE A 114 2.28 8.72 1.04
C ILE A 114 2.25 10.25 1.05
N ALA A 115 2.53 10.85 2.21
CA ALA A 115 2.66 12.30 2.34
C ALA A 115 4.01 12.78 1.81
N SER A 116 4.14 14.09 1.56
CA SER A 116 5.36 14.71 1.03
C SER A 116 6.57 14.58 1.96
N ASP A 117 6.33 14.37 3.25
CA ASP A 117 7.37 14.11 4.26
C ASP A 117 7.77 12.62 4.36
N GLY A 118 7.18 11.76 3.53
CA GLY A 118 7.42 10.32 3.53
C GLY A 118 6.53 9.52 4.50
N THR A 119 5.62 10.17 5.24
CA THR A 119 4.70 9.45 6.14
C THR A 119 3.70 8.61 5.34
N ILE A 120 3.57 7.33 5.70
CA ILE A 120 2.67 6.38 5.04
C ILE A 120 1.40 6.22 5.86
N PHE A 121 0.26 6.51 5.25
CA PHE A 121 -1.07 6.37 5.83
C PHE A 121 -1.85 5.24 5.19
N PHE A 122 -2.53 4.43 5.99
CA PHE A 122 -3.40 3.36 5.49
C PHE A 122 -4.38 2.90 6.56
N THR A 123 -5.41 2.18 6.13
CA THR A 123 -6.42 1.57 6.98
C THR A 123 -6.42 0.06 6.84
N THR A 124 -6.98 -0.62 7.84
CA THR A 124 -7.14 -2.07 7.81
C THR A 124 -8.60 -2.49 7.87
N ASP A 125 -8.89 -3.70 7.42
CA ASP A 125 -10.23 -4.32 7.53
C ASP A 125 -10.68 -4.61 8.97
N LYS A 126 -9.84 -4.31 9.96
CA LYS A 126 -10.17 -4.34 11.39
C LYS A 126 -10.49 -2.96 11.97
N GLY A 127 -10.58 -1.93 11.12
CA GLY A 127 -10.96 -0.57 11.54
C GLY A 127 -9.81 0.24 12.15
N TYR A 128 -8.57 -0.22 12.01
CA TYR A 128 -7.39 0.56 12.43
C TYR A 128 -6.97 1.51 11.31
N ALA A 129 -6.50 2.70 11.71
CA ALA A 129 -5.80 3.64 10.85
C ALA A 129 -4.37 3.79 11.36
N TYR A 130 -3.40 3.79 10.45
CA TYR A 130 -1.98 3.84 10.74
C TYR A 130 -1.34 5.04 10.06
N ALA A 131 -0.30 5.58 10.70
CA ALA A 131 0.64 6.54 10.15
C ALA A 131 2.06 6.07 10.53
N ILE A 132 2.92 5.85 9.54
CA ILE A 132 4.30 5.36 9.74
C ILE A 132 5.27 6.38 9.15
N SER A 133 6.24 6.81 9.95
CA SER A 133 7.33 7.69 9.52
C SER A 133 8.65 7.23 10.14
N ASP A 134 9.76 7.51 9.44
CA ASP A 134 11.11 7.25 9.94
C ASP A 134 11.50 8.16 11.13
N ALA A 135 10.78 9.26 11.33
CA ALA A 135 11.07 10.25 12.36
C ALA A 135 10.77 9.78 13.81
N GLY A 136 10.06 8.65 13.98
CA GLY A 136 9.37 8.33 15.23
C GLY A 136 8.25 9.34 15.48
N SER A 137 7.05 8.90 15.90
CA SER A 137 5.82 9.72 15.92
C SER A 137 6.05 11.17 16.37
N PRO A 138 6.16 12.14 15.45
CA PRO A 138 6.10 13.54 15.84
C PRO A 138 4.65 13.82 16.28
N PRO A 139 4.40 14.75 17.21
CA PRO A 139 3.04 15.19 17.50
C PRO A 139 2.38 15.59 16.17
N MET A 140 1.28 14.92 15.81
CA MET A 140 0.63 15.11 14.52
C MET A 140 0.08 16.55 14.38
N ASP A 141 0.79 17.39 13.63
CA ASP A 141 0.30 18.70 13.14
C ASP A 141 -0.31 18.56 11.73
N SER A 142 -1.26 17.63 11.56
CA SER A 142 -1.91 17.38 10.26
C SER A 142 -3.38 17.84 10.22
N PRO A 143 -3.91 18.25 9.04
CA PRO A 143 -5.26 18.80 8.88
C PRO A 143 -6.38 17.74 8.74
N TRP A 144 -6.21 16.51 9.23
CA TRP A 144 -7.30 15.52 9.25
C TRP A 144 -8.48 16.01 10.14
N PRO A 145 -9.75 15.64 9.85
CA PRO A 145 -10.89 16.08 10.63
C PRO A 145 -10.81 15.50 12.04
N ARG A 146 -10.44 16.34 13.00
CA ARG A 146 -10.41 16.02 14.43
C ARG A 146 -11.83 16.13 15.00
N PHE A 147 -12.45 15.00 15.36
CA PHE A 147 -13.72 15.01 16.09
C PHE A 147 -13.44 15.14 17.60
N GLN A 148 -13.91 16.25 18.20
CA GLN A 148 -13.88 16.59 19.64
C GLN A 148 -12.49 16.69 20.31
N HIS A 149 -11.87 17.88 20.27
CA HIS A 149 -10.61 18.14 20.99
C HIS A 149 -10.68 19.32 21.97
N ASP A 150 -9.98 19.17 23.09
CA ASP A 150 -9.30 20.27 23.78
C ASP A 150 -7.77 20.19 23.58
N ALA A 151 -7.03 21.15 24.13
CA ALA A 151 -5.59 21.33 23.93
C ALA A 151 -4.71 20.28 24.65
N GLN A 152 -5.28 19.30 25.35
CA GLN A 152 -4.55 18.30 26.12
C GLN A 152 -4.70 16.88 25.58
N ASN A 153 -5.38 16.70 24.44
CA ASN A 153 -5.47 15.41 23.76
C ASN A 153 -6.10 14.31 24.65
N SER A 154 -7.08 14.70 25.48
CA SER A 154 -7.87 13.77 26.29
C SER A 154 -9.33 13.84 25.87
N GLY A 155 -9.91 12.73 25.43
CA GLY A 155 -11.33 12.62 25.06
C GLY A 155 -12.27 12.67 26.28
N ARG A 156 -12.14 13.66 27.16
CA ARG A 156 -12.97 13.80 28.36
C ARG A 156 -14.04 14.87 28.16
N ILE A 157 -15.29 14.43 28.10
CA ILE A 157 -16.45 15.30 28.35
C ILE A 157 -16.54 15.51 29.87
N GLN A 158 -16.38 16.75 30.34
CA GLN A 158 -16.86 17.12 31.68
C GLN A 158 -18.39 17.20 31.61
N VAL A 159 -19.06 16.21 32.21
CA VAL A 159 -20.49 16.29 32.49
C VAL A 159 -20.64 17.15 33.76
N TYR A 160 -21.12 18.39 33.61
CA TYR A 160 -21.61 19.17 34.75
C TYR A 160 -23.07 18.82 35.03
N ARG A 161 -23.38 18.53 36.30
CA ARG A 161 -24.73 18.68 36.88
C ARG A 161 -24.93 20.13 37.29
#